data_AF-W2SLR8-F1
#
_entry.id   AF-W2SLR8-F1
#
_cell.length_a   1.000
_cell.length_b   1.000
_cell.length_c   1.000
_cell.angle_alpha   90.00
_cell.angle_beta   90.00
_cell.angle_gamma   90.00
#
_symmetry.space_group_name_H-M   'P 1'
#
loop_
_entity.id
_entity.type
_entity.pdbx_description
1 polymer ?
#
loop_
_entity_poly.entity_id
_entity_poly.type
_entity_poly.pdbx_seq_one_letter_code
_entity_poly.pdbx_strand_id
1 'polypeptide(L)'
;MMMENLEFTNFREKSVCLNNEMCFDIRDRFIYDDNISNILLLLSTRFQFRRQIIAGKMEMSSMLLKHPERLNAKKMDTFNWKVDKGAHNFNRYTLTMIEEMFLSGTVRMDKEANVRVLCLGLGGGYVNSYLHHHFPEMDITVVELYPKMVEIAKKWFDLSLDRRHHLVMGDAWQFIDTSVEKGEMYDIVLLDVCSLEDICPAGKAIKKETAKKFSLLLNGKGWKGKYGATLLKIWLRVRFFVH
;
A
#
# COMPACT_ATOMS: atom_id res chain seq x y z
N MET A 1 4.27 -16.78 -30.68
CA MET A 1 5.66 -17.23 -30.49
C MET A 1 6.58 -16.02 -30.58
N MET A 2 7.52 -15.85 -29.64
CA MET A 2 8.48 -14.75 -29.44
C MET A 2 8.02 -13.54 -28.60
N MET A 3 7.62 -13.77 -27.35
CA MET A 3 7.97 -12.85 -26.25
C MET A 3 8.52 -13.55 -25.01
N GLU A 4 8.50 -14.89 -24.94
CA GLU A 4 9.10 -15.68 -23.85
C GLU A 4 10.63 -15.59 -23.79
N ASN A 5 11.29 -15.23 -24.90
CA ASN A 5 12.75 -15.07 -24.98
C ASN A 5 13.21 -13.61 -25.10
N LEU A 6 12.34 -12.64 -24.77
CA LEU A 6 12.83 -11.29 -24.54
C LEU A 6 13.52 -11.28 -23.18
N GLU A 7 14.82 -11.52 -23.18
CA GLU A 7 15.68 -11.10 -22.08
C GLU A 7 15.51 -9.58 -21.96
N PHE A 8 14.63 -9.17 -21.05
CA PHE A 8 14.45 -7.78 -20.66
C PHE A 8 15.70 -7.36 -19.87
N THR A 9 16.76 -7.07 -20.62
CA THR A 9 18.14 -6.91 -20.14
C THR A 9 18.40 -5.63 -19.34
N ASN A 10 17.37 -4.80 -19.08
CA ASN A 10 17.53 -3.48 -18.47
C ASN A 10 16.59 -3.20 -17.29
N PHE A 11 16.11 -4.23 -16.60
CA PHE A 11 15.55 -4.01 -15.26
C PHE A 11 16.70 -3.82 -14.28
N ARG A 12 17.01 -2.56 -13.92
CA ARG A 12 18.03 -2.30 -12.90
C ARG A 12 17.48 -2.62 -11.52
N GLU A 13 17.96 -3.72 -10.98
CA GLU A 13 17.86 -4.03 -9.56
C GLU A 13 18.74 -3.06 -8.76
N LYS A 14 18.18 -2.47 -7.72
CA LYS A 14 18.94 -1.65 -6.79
C LYS A 14 18.66 -2.10 -5.37
N SER A 15 19.71 -2.55 -4.70
CA SER A 15 19.65 -2.91 -3.30
C SER A 15 19.88 -1.68 -2.43
N VAL A 16 19.02 -1.51 -1.43
CA VAL A 16 19.08 -0.43 -0.44
C VAL A 16 19.03 -1.08 0.93
N CYS A 17 20.13 -1.01 1.66
CA CYS A 17 20.25 -1.70 2.95
C CYS A 17 20.04 -0.75 4.13
N LEU A 18 19.34 -1.24 5.16
CA LEU A 18 19.19 -0.56 6.46
C LEU A 18 20.49 -0.67 7.27
N ASN A 19 21.12 -1.84 7.20
CA ASN A 19 22.42 -2.20 7.78
C ASN A 19 23.03 -3.34 6.93
N ASN A 20 24.14 -3.96 7.35
CA ASN A 20 24.76 -5.07 6.61
C ASN A 20 23.93 -6.37 6.61
N GLU A 21 22.78 -6.41 7.28
CA GLU A 21 21.98 -7.62 7.47
C GLU A 21 20.63 -7.59 6.73
N MET A 22 20.05 -6.40 6.53
CA MET A 22 18.76 -6.23 5.87
C MET A 22 18.83 -5.28 4.68
N CYS A 23 18.60 -5.84 3.49
CA CYS A 23 18.56 -5.14 2.22
C CYS A 23 17.19 -5.25 1.55
N PHE A 24 16.79 -4.16 0.90
CA PHE A 24 15.61 -4.11 0.05
C PHE A 24 16.02 -3.99 -1.41
N ASP A 25 15.60 -4.94 -2.23
CA ASP A 25 15.83 -4.90 -3.67
C ASP A 25 14.64 -4.24 -4.35
N ILE A 26 14.91 -3.12 -5.01
CA ILE A 26 13.94 -2.46 -5.87
C ILE A 26 14.13 -3.02 -7.28
N ARG A 27 13.09 -3.65 -7.81
CA ARG A 27 13.10 -4.23 -9.15
C ARG A 27 11.81 -3.95 -9.89
N ASP A 28 11.92 -3.80 -11.19
CA ASP A 28 10.78 -3.70 -12.08
C ASP A 28 10.54 -5.07 -12.73
N ARG A 29 9.29 -5.50 -12.78
CA ARG A 29 8.86 -6.74 -13.41
C ARG A 29 7.80 -6.47 -14.45
N PHE A 30 7.90 -7.22 -15.54
CA PHE A 30 6.87 -7.34 -16.55
C PHE A 30 5.81 -8.36 -16.10
N ILE A 31 4.54 -8.02 -16.29
CA ILE A 31 3.38 -8.86 -16.00
C ILE A 31 2.56 -8.98 -17.28
N TYR A 32 2.23 -10.22 -17.63
CA TYR A 32 1.33 -10.53 -18.73
C TYR A 32 -0.03 -10.96 -18.16
N ASP A 33 -1.12 -10.40 -18.67
CA ASP A 33 -2.48 -10.79 -18.30
C ASP A 33 -3.09 -11.72 -19.37
N ASP A 34 -3.20 -13.01 -19.02
CA ASP A 34 -3.74 -14.06 -19.89
C ASP A 34 -5.29 -14.01 -20.03
N ASN A 35 -6.00 -13.24 -19.21
CA ASN A 35 -7.47 -13.29 -19.12
C ASN A 35 -8.21 -12.34 -20.08
N ILE A 36 -7.51 -11.56 -20.90
CA ILE A 36 -8.14 -10.60 -21.82
C ILE A 36 -8.43 -11.28 -23.18
N SER A 37 -9.70 -11.68 -23.38
CA SER A 37 -10.21 -12.38 -24.56
C SER A 37 -10.64 -11.46 -25.72
N ASN A 38 -10.70 -10.14 -25.54
CA ASN A 38 -11.27 -9.22 -26.53
C ASN A 38 -10.22 -8.52 -27.41
N ILE A 39 -10.25 -8.81 -28.72
CA ILE A 39 -9.18 -8.53 -29.70
C ILE A 39 -8.79 -7.04 -29.88
N LEU A 40 -9.69 -6.10 -29.59
CA LEU A 40 -9.43 -4.67 -29.76
C LEU A 40 -8.74 -4.00 -28.55
N LEU A 41 -8.87 -4.54 -27.33
CA LEU A 41 -8.14 -4.06 -26.15
C LEU A 41 -6.67 -4.54 -26.13
N LEU A 42 -6.30 -5.45 -27.02
CA LEU A 42 -5.16 -6.35 -26.83
C LEU A 42 -3.77 -5.74 -26.90
N LEU A 43 -3.60 -4.57 -27.51
CA LEU A 43 -2.27 -4.04 -27.77
C LEU A 43 -1.74 -3.13 -26.65
N SER A 44 -2.61 -2.54 -25.83
CA SER A 44 -2.20 -1.63 -24.75
C SER A 44 -2.47 -2.13 -23.32
N THR A 45 -3.37 -3.10 -23.10
CA THR A 45 -3.76 -3.53 -21.75
C THR A 45 -3.23 -4.90 -21.31
N ARG A 46 -2.61 -5.67 -22.21
CA ARG A 46 -2.07 -7.02 -21.89
C ARG A 46 -0.75 -7.01 -21.13
N PHE A 47 -0.07 -5.88 -21.13
CA PHE A 47 1.28 -5.74 -20.61
C PHE A 47 1.28 -4.70 -19.50
N GLN A 48 1.53 -5.15 -18.28
CA GLN A 48 1.70 -4.27 -17.15
C GLN A 48 3.14 -4.35 -16.66
N PHE A 49 3.64 -3.24 -16.14
CA PHE A 49 4.93 -3.19 -15.48
C PHE A 49 4.71 -2.85 -14.03
N ARG A 50 5.43 -3.51 -13.15
CA ARG A 50 5.30 -3.35 -11.71
C ARG A 50 6.65 -3.15 -11.08
N ARG A 51 6.77 -2.08 -10.32
CA ARG A 51 7.90 -1.85 -9.44
C ARG A 51 7.63 -2.52 -8.10
N GLN A 52 8.59 -3.29 -7.61
CA GLN A 52 8.50 -4.09 -6.39
C GLN A 52 9.62 -3.71 -5.42
N ILE A 53 9.32 -3.79 -4.13
CA ILE A 53 10.29 -3.81 -3.03
C ILE A 53 10.35 -5.24 -2.52
N ILE A 54 11.55 -5.82 -2.52
CA ILE A 54 11.78 -7.21 -2.11
C ILE A 54 12.71 -7.22 -0.91
N ALA A 55 12.38 -7.99 0.12
CA ALA A 55 13.27 -8.28 1.23
C ALA A 55 13.51 -9.79 1.28
N GLY A 56 14.71 -10.25 0.96
CA GLY A 56 15.01 -11.67 0.80
C GLY A 56 14.11 -12.33 -0.27
N LYS A 57 13.17 -13.16 0.14
CA LYS A 57 12.21 -13.84 -0.76
C LYS A 57 10.82 -13.19 -0.78
N MET A 58 10.56 -12.21 0.09
CA MET A 58 9.23 -11.62 0.28
C MET A 58 9.07 -10.32 -0.52
N GLU A 59 7.94 -10.17 -1.21
CA GLU A 59 7.54 -8.88 -1.78
C GLU A 59 6.88 -8.02 -0.71
N MET A 60 7.58 -6.99 -0.26
CA MET A 60 7.11 -6.05 0.76
C MET A 60 6.05 -5.10 0.20
N SER A 61 6.24 -4.61 -1.01
CA SER A 61 5.33 -3.63 -1.62
C SER A 61 5.49 -3.59 -3.12
N SER A 62 4.46 -3.14 -3.83
CA SER A 62 4.55 -2.94 -5.28
C SER A 62 3.49 -1.99 -5.83
N MET A 63 3.83 -1.35 -6.94
CA MET A 63 2.95 -0.45 -7.69
C MET A 63 3.13 -0.65 -9.19
N LEU A 64 2.04 -0.48 -9.94
CA LEU A 64 2.12 -0.47 -11.40
C LEU A 64 2.90 0.75 -11.88
N LEU A 65 3.55 0.66 -13.04
CA LEU A 65 4.28 1.74 -13.69
C LEU A 65 3.49 2.27 -14.87
N LYS A 66 3.49 3.60 -15.02
CA LYS A 66 3.08 4.27 -16.25
C LYS A 66 4.15 4.06 -17.30
N HIS A 67 3.81 3.34 -18.35
CA HIS A 67 4.70 3.09 -19.49
C HIS A 67 4.26 3.91 -20.71
N PRO A 68 5.17 4.21 -21.65
CA PRO A 68 4.80 4.87 -22.90
C PRO A 68 3.90 3.96 -23.75
N GLU A 69 3.03 4.56 -24.57
CA GLU A 69 2.12 3.82 -25.47
C GLU A 69 2.87 2.89 -26.44
N ARG A 70 4.06 3.31 -26.88
CA ARG A 70 4.91 2.52 -27.78
C ARG A 70 6.12 1.99 -27.00
N LEU A 71 6.15 0.68 -26.85
CA LEU A 71 7.25 -0.04 -26.21
C LEU A 71 8.25 -0.53 -27.26
N ASN A 72 9.54 -0.36 -26.97
CA ASN A 72 10.61 -0.99 -27.72
C ASN A 72 11.39 -1.90 -26.78
N ALA A 73 11.14 -3.20 -26.87
CA ALA A 73 11.74 -4.18 -25.96
C ALA A 73 13.28 -4.18 -26.00
N LYS A 74 13.91 -3.74 -27.11
CA LYS A 74 15.37 -3.66 -27.24
C LYS A 74 15.99 -2.40 -26.60
N LYS A 75 15.18 -1.41 -26.22
CA LYS A 75 15.63 -0.11 -25.66
C LYS A 75 14.85 0.29 -24.41
N MET A 76 14.23 -0.68 -23.74
CA MET A 76 13.37 -0.41 -22.61
C MET A 76 14.22 -0.11 -21.37
N ASP A 77 14.10 1.10 -20.83
CA ASP A 77 14.65 1.50 -19.55
C ASP A 77 13.50 2.03 -18.69
N THR A 78 13.13 1.27 -17.66
CA THR A 78 12.00 1.57 -16.78
C THR A 78 12.40 2.45 -15.60
N PHE A 79 13.69 2.79 -15.44
CA PHE A 79 14.20 3.51 -14.27
C PHE A 79 13.44 4.81 -14.00
N ASN A 80 13.18 5.59 -15.06
CA ASN A 80 12.49 6.88 -14.96
C ASN A 80 10.97 6.79 -15.08
N TRP A 81 10.41 5.59 -15.24
CA TRP A 81 8.96 5.43 -15.31
C TRP A 81 8.35 5.74 -13.95
N LYS A 82 7.28 6.54 -14.00
CA LYS A 82 6.52 6.92 -12.82
C LYS A 82 5.59 5.78 -12.42
N VAL A 83 5.38 5.60 -11.13
CA VAL A 83 4.33 4.69 -10.66
C VAL A 83 2.95 5.25 -11.02
N ASP A 84 2.01 4.36 -11.26
CA ASP A 84 0.62 4.69 -11.47
C ASP A 84 -0.15 4.67 -10.16
N LYS A 85 -0.27 5.84 -9.54
CA LYS A 85 -1.06 6.07 -8.31
C LYS A 85 -2.57 5.91 -8.55
N GLY A 86 -3.00 5.95 -9.81
CA GLY A 86 -4.39 5.79 -10.23
C GLY A 86 -4.80 4.33 -10.49
N ALA A 87 -3.83 3.45 -10.68
CA ALA A 87 -4.10 2.10 -11.12
C ALA A 87 -4.59 1.21 -9.96
N HIS A 88 -5.61 0.42 -10.25
CA HIS A 88 -6.07 -0.64 -9.35
C HIS A 88 -5.08 -1.79 -9.42
N ASN A 89 -4.44 -2.11 -8.29
CA ASN A 89 -3.59 -3.29 -8.16
C ASN A 89 -4.47 -4.51 -7.81
N PHE A 90 -5.22 -4.99 -8.81
CA PHE A 90 -6.10 -6.16 -8.67
C PHE A 90 -5.27 -7.39 -8.23
N ASN A 91 -5.81 -8.18 -7.30
CA ASN A 91 -5.17 -9.35 -6.66
C ASN A 91 -4.19 -9.04 -5.50
N ARG A 92 -4.30 -7.88 -4.84
CA ARG A 92 -3.52 -7.59 -3.62
C ARG A 92 -4.41 -7.21 -2.44
N TYR A 93 -3.99 -7.63 -1.25
CA TYR A 93 -4.66 -7.33 0.03
C TYR A 93 -4.88 -5.82 0.26
N THR A 94 -4.04 -4.98 -0.34
CA THR A 94 -4.14 -3.52 -0.30
C THR A 94 -5.43 -2.99 -0.91
N LEU A 95 -5.95 -3.64 -1.96
CA LEU A 95 -7.24 -3.24 -2.55
C LEU A 95 -8.38 -3.56 -1.59
N THR A 96 -8.36 -4.74 -0.96
CA THR A 96 -9.35 -5.13 0.06
C THR A 96 -9.35 -4.14 1.23
N MET A 97 -8.18 -3.70 1.70
CA MET A 97 -8.10 -2.67 2.77
C MET A 97 -8.80 -1.36 2.36
N ILE A 98 -8.60 -0.92 1.12
CA ILE A 98 -9.22 0.30 0.59
C ILE A 98 -10.74 0.10 0.44
N GLU A 99 -11.18 -1.01 -0.15
CA GLU A 99 -12.60 -1.31 -0.36
C GLU A 99 -13.39 -1.38 0.95
N GLU A 100 -12.84 -2.02 1.98
CA GLU A 100 -13.50 -2.16 3.29
C GLU A 100 -13.78 -0.81 3.96
N MET A 101 -12.93 0.21 3.74
CA MET A 101 -13.20 1.57 4.23
C MET A 101 -14.55 2.11 3.72
N PHE A 102 -14.84 1.87 2.44
CA PHE A 102 -16.09 2.30 1.80
C PHE A 102 -17.26 1.37 2.13
N LEU A 103 -17.04 0.06 2.05
CA LEU A 103 -18.09 -0.94 2.32
C LEU A 103 -18.59 -0.92 3.76
N SER A 104 -17.74 -0.50 4.71
CA SER A 104 -18.16 -0.30 6.11
C SER A 104 -19.17 0.84 6.30
N GLY A 105 -19.34 1.71 5.29
CA GLY A 105 -20.17 2.93 5.38
C GLY A 105 -19.51 4.08 6.14
N THR A 106 -18.25 3.93 6.57
CA THR A 106 -17.50 4.97 7.30
C THR A 106 -17.08 6.11 6.37
N VAL A 107 -16.72 5.77 5.13
CA VAL A 107 -16.21 6.71 4.13
C VAL A 107 -17.13 6.72 2.92
N ARG A 108 -17.47 7.91 2.43
CA ARG A 108 -18.21 8.07 1.18
C ARG A 108 -17.28 7.87 -0.01
N MET A 109 -17.77 7.23 -1.06
CA MET A 109 -16.99 6.98 -2.28
C MET A 109 -17.08 8.16 -3.25
N ASP A 110 -16.66 9.34 -2.80
CA ASP A 110 -16.63 10.58 -3.59
C ASP A 110 -15.38 11.41 -3.26
N LYS A 111 -14.99 12.34 -4.15
CA LYS A 111 -13.71 13.08 -4.04
C LYS A 111 -13.70 14.05 -2.86
N GLU A 112 -14.88 14.41 -2.38
CA GLU A 112 -15.15 15.32 -1.28
C GLU A 112 -15.11 14.64 0.10
N ALA A 113 -14.83 13.32 0.15
CA ALA A 113 -14.68 12.57 1.39
C ALA A 113 -13.55 13.13 2.27
N ASN A 114 -13.94 13.97 3.24
CA ASN A 114 -13.05 14.56 4.22
C ASN A 114 -13.07 13.71 5.50
N VAL A 115 -12.12 12.80 5.58
CA VAL A 115 -11.94 11.87 6.71
C VAL A 115 -10.47 11.82 7.11
N ARG A 116 -10.22 11.56 8.40
CA ARG A 116 -8.86 11.35 8.93
C ARG A 116 -8.50 9.87 8.86
N VAL A 117 -7.45 9.55 8.11
CA VAL A 117 -6.98 8.18 7.88
C VAL A 117 -5.60 8.01 8.50
N LEU A 118 -5.47 7.07 9.44
CA LEU A 118 -4.18 6.64 9.98
C LEU A 118 -3.72 5.37 9.28
N CYS A 119 -2.59 5.43 8.59
CA CYS A 119 -1.93 4.27 7.98
C CYS A 119 -0.69 3.89 8.81
N LEU A 120 -0.67 2.69 9.37
CA LEU A 120 0.46 2.16 10.10
C LEU A 120 1.27 1.24 9.18
N GLY A 121 2.48 1.67 8.81
CA GLY A 121 3.29 1.05 7.77
C GLY A 121 3.19 1.81 6.45
N LEU A 122 4.34 2.17 5.86
CA LEU A 122 4.41 2.87 4.57
C LEU A 122 4.64 1.90 3.40
N GLY A 123 5.63 1.00 3.54
CA GLY A 123 6.12 0.21 2.42
C GLY A 123 6.53 1.08 1.23
N GLY A 124 6.03 0.78 0.03
CA GLY A 124 6.19 1.62 -1.17
C GLY A 124 5.18 2.76 -1.27
N GLY A 125 4.21 2.87 -0.34
CA GLY A 125 3.22 3.94 -0.33
C GLY A 125 2.05 3.76 -1.30
N TYR A 126 1.72 2.52 -1.71
CA TYR A 126 0.59 2.30 -2.62
C TYR A 126 -0.73 2.81 -2.03
N VAL A 127 -1.12 2.32 -0.84
CA VAL A 127 -2.44 2.62 -0.24
C VAL A 127 -2.61 4.12 -0.02
N ASN A 128 -1.63 4.76 0.62
CA ASN A 128 -1.70 6.19 0.93
C ASN A 128 -1.63 7.06 -0.34
N SER A 129 -0.79 6.73 -1.32
CA SER A 129 -0.72 7.47 -2.58
C SER A 129 -1.99 7.28 -3.42
N TYR A 130 -2.57 6.09 -3.40
CA TYR A 130 -3.84 5.81 -4.08
C TYR A 130 -4.99 6.61 -3.47
N LEU A 131 -5.10 6.59 -2.13
CA LEU A 131 -6.12 7.35 -1.41
C LEU A 131 -5.95 8.85 -1.66
N HIS A 132 -4.73 9.38 -1.51
CA HIS A 132 -4.43 10.78 -1.76
C HIS A 132 -4.72 11.21 -3.21
N HIS A 133 -4.46 10.33 -4.18
CA HIS A 133 -4.71 10.61 -5.60
C HIS A 133 -6.21 10.68 -5.94
N HIS A 134 -7.01 9.75 -5.41
CA HIS A 134 -8.44 9.64 -5.74
C HIS A 134 -9.34 10.48 -4.83
N PHE A 135 -8.95 10.67 -3.58
CA PHE A 135 -9.72 11.33 -2.52
C PHE A 135 -8.90 12.47 -1.92
N PRO A 136 -8.72 13.57 -2.68
CA PRO A 136 -7.78 14.62 -2.33
C PRO A 136 -8.15 15.38 -1.04
N GLU A 137 -9.38 15.25 -0.54
CA GLU A 137 -9.82 15.86 0.71
C GLU A 137 -9.59 15.00 1.97
N MET A 138 -9.10 13.76 1.82
CA MET A 138 -8.69 12.94 2.97
C MET A 138 -7.44 13.53 3.64
N ASP A 139 -7.41 13.48 4.97
CA ASP A 139 -6.25 13.80 5.79
C ASP A 139 -5.57 12.49 6.22
N ILE A 140 -4.46 12.16 5.56
CA ILE A 140 -3.78 10.87 5.66
C ILE A 140 -2.50 11.04 6.47
N THR A 141 -2.42 10.37 7.62
CA THR A 141 -1.19 10.26 8.42
C THR A 141 -0.60 8.86 8.26
N VAL A 142 0.64 8.78 7.78
CA VAL A 142 1.39 7.53 7.66
C VAL A 142 2.46 7.45 8.75
N VAL A 143 2.51 6.35 9.49
CA VAL A 143 3.57 6.08 10.48
C VAL A 143 4.51 5.02 9.93
N GLU A 144 5.80 5.36 9.83
CA GLU A 144 6.83 4.45 9.31
C GLU A 144 8.04 4.40 10.25
N LEU A 145 8.49 3.17 10.55
CA LEU A 145 9.59 2.93 11.47
C LEU A 145 10.95 3.16 10.80
N TYR A 146 11.10 2.78 9.54
CA TYR A 146 12.39 2.71 8.86
C TYR A 146 12.60 3.91 7.91
N PRO A 147 13.55 4.83 8.22
CA PRO A 147 13.85 5.98 7.36
C PRO A 147 14.22 5.58 5.93
N LYS A 148 14.88 4.42 5.78
CA LYS A 148 15.26 3.90 4.47
C LYS A 148 14.07 3.52 3.62
N MET A 149 12.98 3.07 4.22
CA MET A 149 11.76 2.75 3.49
C MET A 149 11.08 4.02 2.97
N VAL A 150 11.16 5.12 3.72
CA VAL A 150 10.74 6.44 3.24
C VAL A 150 11.59 6.94 2.07
N GLU A 151 12.92 6.79 2.15
CA GLU A 151 13.80 7.09 1.03
C GLU A 151 13.41 6.29 -0.21
N ILE A 152 13.08 5.00 -0.01
CA ILE A 152 12.65 4.12 -1.09
C ILE A 152 11.34 4.60 -1.71
N ALA A 153 10.33 4.85 -0.88
CA ALA A 153 9.02 5.31 -1.32
C ALA A 153 9.12 6.65 -2.09
N LYS A 154 9.90 7.62 -1.59
CA LYS A 154 10.10 8.91 -2.27
C LYS A 154 10.81 8.77 -3.61
N LYS A 155 11.91 8.00 -3.65
CA LYS A 155 12.78 7.96 -4.82
C LYS A 155 12.28 7.06 -5.93
N TRP A 156 11.69 5.92 -5.60
CA TRP A 156 11.31 4.90 -6.58
C TRP A 156 9.80 4.77 -6.76
N PHE A 157 9.00 5.16 -5.76
CA PHE A 157 7.54 5.07 -5.79
C PHE A 157 6.85 6.44 -5.81
N ASP A 158 7.61 7.52 -6.08
CA ASP A 158 7.08 8.86 -6.27
C ASP A 158 6.23 9.35 -5.07
N LEU A 159 6.53 8.91 -3.83
CA LEU A 159 5.78 9.34 -2.65
C LEU A 159 5.80 10.87 -2.53
N SER A 160 4.61 11.48 -2.61
CA SER A 160 4.39 12.91 -2.47
C SER A 160 3.67 13.19 -1.17
N LEU A 161 4.27 14.01 -0.32
CA LEU A 161 3.72 14.44 0.97
C LEU A 161 3.32 15.92 0.88
N ASP A 162 2.24 16.28 1.56
CA ASP A 162 1.73 17.65 1.60
C ASP A 162 0.90 17.91 2.89
N ARG A 163 0.07 18.95 2.88
CA ARG A 163 -0.78 19.34 4.02
C ARG A 163 -1.91 18.35 4.37
N ARG A 164 -2.10 17.29 3.57
CA ARG A 164 -3.12 16.25 3.72
C ARG A 164 -2.54 14.84 3.57
N HIS A 165 -1.25 14.73 3.30
CA HIS A 165 -0.53 13.48 3.27
C HIS A 165 0.74 13.62 4.11
N HIS A 166 0.62 13.24 5.36
CA HIS A 166 1.62 13.41 6.40
C HIS A 166 2.41 12.13 6.62
N LEU A 167 3.68 12.30 7.01
CA LEU A 167 4.55 11.21 7.40
C LEU A 167 5.07 11.47 8.82
N VAL A 168 4.90 10.48 9.69
CA VAL A 168 5.46 10.44 11.03
C VAL A 168 6.48 9.32 11.08
N MET A 169 7.73 9.67 11.39
CA MET A 169 8.79 8.69 11.61
C MET A 169 8.69 8.15 13.04
N GLY A 170 8.52 6.83 13.20
CA GLY A 170 8.53 6.21 14.52
C GLY A 170 7.86 4.84 14.60
N ASP A 171 7.86 4.29 15.81
CA ASP A 171 7.15 3.04 16.11
C ASP A 171 5.64 3.27 16.13
N ALA A 172 4.91 2.43 15.38
CA ALA A 172 3.46 2.52 15.27
C ALA A 172 2.74 2.41 16.62
N TRP A 173 3.28 1.61 17.56
CA TRP A 173 2.64 1.40 18.86
C TRP A 173 2.88 2.58 19.80
N GLN A 174 4.08 3.15 19.80
CA GLN A 174 4.35 4.40 20.50
C GLN A 174 3.48 5.54 19.97
N PHE A 175 3.33 5.63 18.65
CA PHE A 175 2.46 6.62 18.03
C PHE A 175 1.00 6.46 18.50
N ILE A 176 0.48 5.24 18.52
CA ILE A 176 -0.86 4.94 19.05
C ILE A 176 -0.99 5.40 20.50
N ASP A 177 -0.01 5.07 21.35
CA ASP A 177 -0.05 5.39 22.78
C ASP A 177 -0.11 6.91 23.00
N THR A 178 0.80 7.64 22.34
CA THR A 178 0.82 9.11 22.38
C THR A 178 -0.45 9.73 21.80
N SER A 179 -1.00 9.16 20.72
CA SER A 179 -2.23 9.67 20.09
C SER A 179 -3.44 9.51 21.02
N VAL A 180 -3.55 8.36 21.70
CA VAL A 180 -4.59 8.12 22.71
C VAL A 180 -4.46 9.08 23.88
N GLU A 181 -3.24 9.30 24.39
CA GLU A 181 -2.99 10.25 25.49
C GLU A 181 -3.36 11.68 25.11
N LYS A 182 -3.16 12.08 23.86
CA LYS A 182 -3.53 13.39 23.33
C LYS A 182 -5.02 13.52 22.99
N GLY A 183 -5.78 12.41 23.03
CA GLY A 183 -7.17 12.39 22.58
C GLY A 183 -7.32 12.59 21.06
N GLU A 184 -6.30 12.25 20.29
CA GLU A 184 -6.40 12.24 18.83
C GLU A 184 -7.34 11.13 18.36
N MET A 185 -8.11 11.41 17.31
CA MET A 185 -9.04 10.44 16.74
C MET A 185 -9.00 10.47 15.21
N TYR A 186 -9.28 9.31 14.62
CA TYR A 186 -9.26 9.02 13.20
C TYR A 186 -10.57 8.35 12.80
N ASP A 187 -11.03 8.57 11.58
CA ASP A 187 -12.21 7.88 11.05
C ASP A 187 -11.85 6.45 10.61
N ILE A 188 -10.63 6.28 10.10
CA ILE A 188 -10.10 5.00 9.64
C ILE A 188 -8.69 4.78 10.20
N VAL A 189 -8.43 3.55 10.65
CA VAL A 189 -7.07 3.07 10.96
C VAL A 189 -6.79 1.85 10.09
N LEU A 190 -5.79 1.96 9.21
CA LEU A 190 -5.27 0.88 8.38
C LEU A 190 -3.99 0.35 9.01
N LEU A 191 -3.97 -0.96 9.28
CA LEU A 191 -2.83 -1.64 9.89
C LEU A 191 -2.12 -2.51 8.85
N ASP A 192 -0.93 -2.07 8.43
CA ASP A 192 -0.05 -2.74 7.47
C ASP A 192 1.39 -2.86 8.04
N VAL A 193 1.48 -3.24 9.32
CA VAL A 193 2.76 -3.40 10.04
C VAL A 193 3.12 -4.88 10.11
N CYS A 194 4.13 -5.31 9.36
CA CYS A 194 4.65 -6.67 9.42
C CYS A 194 5.92 -6.78 10.27
N SER A 195 6.16 -7.94 10.88
CA SER A 195 7.51 -8.29 11.34
C SER A 195 8.35 -8.80 10.17
N LEU A 196 9.68 -8.75 10.33
CA LEU A 196 10.63 -9.27 9.33
C LEU A 196 10.63 -10.82 9.26
N GLU A 197 9.97 -11.48 10.21
CA GLU A 197 9.90 -12.93 10.39
C GLU A 197 8.52 -13.49 9.94
N ASP A 198 7.95 -12.93 8.86
CA ASP A 198 6.75 -13.37 8.13
C ASP A 198 5.37 -13.19 8.78
N ILE A 199 5.24 -12.95 10.08
CA ILE A 199 3.91 -12.73 10.69
C ILE A 199 3.45 -11.30 10.44
N CYS A 200 2.66 -11.15 9.37
CA CYS A 200 1.89 -9.94 9.09
C CYS A 200 0.49 -10.05 9.72
N PRO A 201 0.10 -9.09 10.56
CA PRO A 201 0.83 -8.01 11.17
C PRO A 201 1.64 -8.53 12.35
N ALA A 202 2.60 -7.70 12.78
CA ALA A 202 3.43 -7.98 13.93
C ALA A 202 2.58 -8.41 15.13
N GLY A 203 2.99 -9.46 15.84
CA GLY A 203 2.15 -10.12 16.86
C GLY A 203 1.60 -9.22 17.97
N LYS A 204 2.22 -8.07 18.24
CA LYS A 204 1.69 -7.04 19.15
C LYS A 204 0.33 -6.48 18.70
N ALA A 205 0.05 -6.46 17.40
CA ALA A 205 -1.23 -6.07 16.82
C ALA A 205 -2.41 -6.95 17.29
N ILE A 206 -2.15 -8.23 17.55
CA ILE A 206 -3.19 -9.25 17.80
C ILE A 206 -3.60 -9.26 19.28
N LYS A 207 -2.92 -8.48 20.13
CA LYS A 207 -3.20 -8.41 21.57
C LYS A 207 -4.46 -7.59 21.86
N LYS A 208 -5.24 -8.05 22.85
CA LYS A 208 -6.49 -7.40 23.28
C LYS A 208 -6.27 -5.95 23.73
N GLU A 209 -5.14 -5.67 24.37
CA GLU A 209 -4.75 -4.35 24.83
C GLU A 209 -4.56 -3.39 23.67
N THR A 210 -3.95 -3.86 22.58
CA THR A 210 -3.77 -3.10 21.34
C THR A 210 -5.11 -2.83 20.66
N ALA A 211 -6.00 -3.83 20.60
CA ALA A 211 -7.36 -3.66 20.09
C ALA A 211 -8.16 -2.58 20.85
N LYS A 212 -8.01 -2.51 22.18
CA LYS A 212 -8.62 -1.44 23.00
C LYS A 212 -8.07 -0.06 22.61
N LYS A 213 -6.76 0.06 22.40
CA LYS A 213 -6.15 1.34 21.98
C LYS A 213 -6.65 1.79 20.61
N PHE A 214 -6.78 0.87 19.66
CA PHE A 214 -7.42 1.17 18.39
C PHE A 214 -8.83 1.71 18.57
N SER A 215 -9.66 1.08 19.43
CA SER A 215 -11.01 1.56 19.68
C SER A 215 -11.08 2.98 20.27
N LEU A 216 -10.07 3.39 21.03
CA LEU A 216 -9.95 4.74 21.58
C LEU A 216 -9.51 5.77 20.54
N LEU A 217 -8.81 5.34 19.47
CA LEU A 217 -8.38 6.19 18.37
C LEU A 217 -9.48 6.44 17.32
N LEU A 218 -10.60 5.72 17.39
CA LEU A 218 -11.59 5.73 16.32
C LEU A 218 -12.75 6.67 16.63
N ASN A 219 -13.07 7.55 15.69
CA ASN A 219 -14.22 8.44 15.77
C ASN A 219 -15.50 7.61 15.91
N GLY A 220 -16.37 7.96 16.87
CA GLY A 220 -17.65 7.29 17.12
C GLY A 220 -18.69 7.40 15.99
N LYS A 221 -18.32 7.93 14.82
CA LYS A 221 -19.16 8.05 13.62
C LYS A 221 -19.22 6.78 12.77
N GLY A 222 -18.57 5.69 13.18
CA GLY A 222 -18.77 4.38 12.58
C GLY A 222 -20.25 3.96 12.66
N TRP A 223 -20.90 3.85 11.50
CA TRP A 223 -22.29 3.45 11.33
C TRP A 223 -22.74 2.34 12.30
N LYS A 224 -23.82 2.58 13.05
CA LYS A 224 -24.56 1.59 13.86
C LYS A 224 -25.55 0.80 12.99
N GLY A 225 -25.04 0.02 12.04
CA GLY A 225 -25.87 -0.87 11.22
C GLY A 225 -26.09 -2.20 11.90
N LYS A 226 -27.36 -2.54 12.22
CA LYS A 226 -28.06 -3.79 12.64
C LYS A 226 -27.32 -5.06 13.18
N TYR A 227 -26.00 -5.15 13.15
CA TYR A 227 -25.17 -6.16 13.79
C TYR A 227 -24.05 -5.42 14.54
N GLY A 228 -24.17 -5.34 15.86
CA GLY A 228 -23.31 -4.54 16.73
C GLY A 228 -21.81 -4.81 16.60
N ALA A 229 -21.04 -3.79 16.99
CA ALA A 229 -19.58 -3.68 17.01
C ALA A 229 -18.91 -3.51 15.62
N THR A 230 -18.92 -2.28 15.12
CA THR A 230 -17.90 -1.79 14.18
C THR A 230 -16.57 -1.69 14.96
N LEU A 231 -15.47 -2.14 14.35
CA LEU A 231 -14.07 -2.01 14.82
C LEU A 231 -13.40 -3.22 15.48
N LEU A 232 -13.72 -4.43 15.00
CA LEU A 232 -12.74 -5.54 14.95
C LEU A 232 -13.01 -6.51 13.78
N LYS A 233 -13.38 -5.98 12.60
CA LYS A 233 -13.65 -6.81 11.40
C LYS A 233 -12.65 -6.68 10.25
N ILE A 234 -11.71 -5.74 10.32
CA ILE A 234 -10.60 -5.64 9.35
C ILE A 234 -9.51 -6.69 9.62
N TRP A 235 -9.56 -7.40 10.77
CA TRP A 235 -8.43 -8.21 11.22
C TRP A 235 -8.69 -9.71 11.51
N LEU A 236 -9.86 -10.26 11.12
CA LEU A 236 -10.14 -11.71 11.27
C LEU A 236 -10.69 -12.43 10.02
N ARG A 237 -10.80 -11.75 8.86
CA ARG A 237 -11.25 -12.38 7.60
C ARG A 237 -10.16 -12.60 6.54
N VAL A 238 -8.96 -12.05 6.72
CA VAL A 238 -7.79 -12.29 5.83
C VAL A 238 -7.02 -13.57 6.21
N ARG A 239 -7.59 -14.43 7.06
CA ARG A 239 -7.02 -15.76 7.38
C ARG A 239 -7.49 -16.88 6.43
N PHE A 240 -8.09 -16.56 5.29
CA PHE A 240 -8.62 -17.57 4.34
C PHE A 240 -8.27 -17.37 2.86
N PHE A 241 -7.38 -16.44 2.48
CA PHE A 241 -7.03 -16.26 1.06
C PHE A 241 -5.52 -16.23 0.74
N VAL A 242 -4.68 -16.67 1.66
CA VAL A 242 -3.32 -17.09 1.31
C VAL A 242 -3.13 -18.53 1.74
N HIS A 243 -3.76 -19.44 0.99
CA HIS A 243 -3.31 -20.77 0.54
C HIS A 243 -4.08 -21.06 -0.75
#